data_AF-A0A193C877-F1
#
_entry.id   AF-A0A193C877-F1
#
_cell.length_a   1.000
_cell.length_b   1.000
_cell.length_c   1.000
_cell.angle_alpha   90.00
_cell.angle_beta   90.00
_cell.angle_gamma   90.00
#
_symmetry.space_group_name_H-M   'P 1'
#
loop_
_entity.id
_entity.type
_entity.pdbx_description
1 polymer ?
#
loop_
_entity_poly.entity_id
_entity_poly.type
_entity_poly.pdbx_seq_one_letter_code
_entity_poly.pdbx_strand_id
1 'polypeptide(L)'
;METNEARRIEATNAERYQMSGQYGWEFSPDAPNLLERWTVLPFNQRGDKRIAFGALSGAYNGLPFSVFDYHRRPTVTSVHTRWTNKKVNELDTISIDTVWVVTLPAPMPNFQIVSSIESAWDVEQYPEPATADRKFNRWYKLIDTDPNIAVQVLTPQVAALMRSSKLHTWSLVGAELVYVENPTFGRTKPDDILATLGKLGQLVSVLPLHLGGGQPAAPPPQPQQYPPPPYPPQNPGYPQQYPPPPQYGQPPYPPQQPGYPPPPYPQPQYPQPQYPQPGYPPQGYPPPGPYGPPPGYPPRGY
;
A
#
# COMPACT_ATOMS: atom_id res chain seq x y z
N MET A 1 5.68 25.39 -9.28
CA MET A 1 5.77 24.19 -10.14
C MET A 1 5.35 23.01 -9.29
N GLU A 2 4.24 22.36 -9.61
CA GLU A 2 3.88 21.10 -8.97
C GLU A 2 4.85 20.00 -9.37
N THR A 3 5.35 19.26 -8.39
CA THR A 3 6.21 18.10 -8.62
C THR A 3 5.40 16.99 -9.32
N ASN A 4 6.07 16.13 -10.10
CA ASN A 4 5.41 14.96 -10.71
C ASN A 4 4.77 14.04 -9.63
N GLU A 5 5.33 14.06 -8.42
CA GLU A 5 4.83 13.35 -7.24
C GLU A 5 3.46 13.88 -6.79
N ALA A 6 3.31 15.19 -6.62
CA ALA A 6 2.04 15.80 -6.21
C ALA A 6 0.91 15.45 -7.18
N ARG A 7 1.18 15.53 -8.49
CA ARG A 7 0.23 15.13 -9.54
C ARG A 7 -0.12 13.64 -9.49
N ARG A 8 0.83 12.77 -9.13
CA ARG A 8 0.56 11.33 -8.93
C ARG A 8 -0.35 11.11 -7.71
N ILE A 9 -0.04 11.75 -6.58
CA ILE A 9 -0.83 11.63 -5.35
C ILE A 9 -2.27 12.09 -5.61
N GLU A 10 -2.45 13.25 -6.25
CA GLU A 10 -3.76 13.79 -6.60
C GLU A 10 -4.54 12.83 -7.51
N ALA A 11 -3.89 12.29 -8.56
CA ALA A 11 -4.53 11.33 -9.46
C ALA A 11 -4.95 10.04 -8.74
N THR A 12 -4.06 9.47 -7.92
CA THR A 12 -4.39 8.28 -7.10
C THR A 12 -5.56 8.57 -6.15
N ASN A 13 -5.55 9.72 -5.49
CA ASN A 13 -6.62 10.12 -4.57
C ASN A 13 -7.95 10.31 -5.28
N ALA A 14 -7.97 10.97 -6.44
CA ALA A 14 -9.18 11.18 -7.23
C ALA A 14 -9.82 9.85 -7.67
N GLU A 15 -9.01 8.91 -8.16
CA GLU A 15 -9.51 7.60 -8.59
C GLU A 15 -10.00 6.75 -7.42
N ARG A 16 -9.27 6.73 -6.31
CA ARG A 16 -9.68 5.96 -5.13
C ARG A 16 -10.93 6.55 -4.48
N TYR A 17 -11.08 7.87 -4.46
CA TYR A 17 -12.33 8.51 -4.02
C TYR A 17 -13.53 8.11 -4.90
N GLN A 18 -13.36 8.04 -6.22
CA GLN A 18 -14.41 7.56 -7.11
C GLN A 18 -14.74 6.08 -6.85
N MET A 19 -13.72 5.24 -6.68
CA MET A 19 -13.85 3.83 -6.37
C MET A 19 -14.59 3.61 -5.03
N SER A 20 -14.29 4.41 -4.01
CA SER A 20 -14.93 4.29 -2.70
C SER A 20 -16.43 4.51 -2.78
N GLY A 21 -16.88 5.50 -3.58
CA GLY A 21 -18.29 5.74 -3.86
C GLY A 21 -18.97 4.60 -4.62
N GLN A 22 -18.26 3.92 -5.53
CA GLN A 22 -18.82 2.79 -6.30
C GLN A 22 -19.02 1.54 -5.46
N TYR A 23 -18.11 1.25 -4.53
CA TYR A 23 -18.12 0.03 -3.72
C TYR A 23 -18.65 0.21 -2.30
N GLY A 24 -19.02 1.44 -1.90
CA GLY A 24 -19.41 1.76 -0.53
C GLY A 24 -18.27 1.59 0.47
N TRP A 25 -17.03 1.80 0.02
CA TRP A 25 -15.85 1.78 0.86
C TRP A 25 -15.55 3.16 1.42
N GLU A 26 -14.78 3.19 2.49
CA GLU A 26 -14.27 4.42 3.06
C GLU A 26 -13.01 4.85 2.33
N PHE A 27 -12.83 6.17 2.17
CA PHE A 27 -11.66 6.76 1.56
C PHE A 27 -11.04 7.80 2.49
N SER A 28 -9.72 7.78 2.60
CA SER A 28 -8.93 8.83 3.25
C SER A 28 -7.79 9.27 2.33
N PRO A 29 -7.69 10.56 1.97
CA PRO A 29 -6.61 11.04 1.10
C PRO A 29 -5.23 10.90 1.76
N ASP A 30 -5.16 11.04 3.08
CA ASP A 30 -3.97 10.85 3.90
C ASP A 30 -4.28 9.88 5.05
N ALA A 31 -3.33 9.01 5.40
CA ALA A 31 -3.51 8.00 6.45
C ALA A 31 -2.24 7.76 7.28
N PRO A 32 -1.72 8.79 7.98
CA PRO A 32 -0.44 8.71 8.69
C PRO A 32 -0.41 7.64 9.79
N ASN A 33 -1.57 7.30 10.37
CA ASN A 33 -1.72 6.24 11.36
C ASN A 33 -1.34 4.84 10.84
N LEU A 34 -1.27 4.63 9.52
CA LEU A 34 -0.88 3.36 8.92
C LEU A 34 0.64 3.14 8.89
N LEU A 35 1.44 4.21 9.06
CA LEU A 35 2.90 4.16 8.88
C LEU A 35 3.64 3.38 9.98
N GLU A 36 3.05 3.31 11.17
CA GLU A 36 3.69 2.78 12.39
C GLU A 36 3.02 1.50 12.88
N ARG A 37 1.99 1.02 12.18
CA ARG A 37 1.17 -0.10 12.63
C ARG A 37 1.86 -1.45 12.48
N TRP A 38 2.75 -1.60 11.51
CA TRP A 38 3.44 -2.86 11.22
C TRP A 38 4.95 -2.70 11.23
N THR A 39 5.64 -3.74 11.69
CA THR A 39 7.11 -3.81 11.72
C THR A 39 7.68 -4.70 10.61
N VAL A 40 6.96 -4.81 9.50
CA VAL A 40 7.31 -5.61 8.31
C VAL A 40 7.63 -4.73 7.12
N LEU A 41 8.05 -5.30 6.00
CA LEU A 41 8.21 -4.54 4.76
C LEU A 41 6.88 -3.92 4.31
N PRO A 42 6.88 -2.69 3.75
CA PRO A 42 8.03 -1.81 3.55
C PRO A 42 8.35 -0.90 4.77
N PHE A 43 7.57 -0.99 5.86
CA PHE A 43 7.60 -0.06 6.99
C PHE A 43 8.89 -0.11 7.81
N ASN A 44 9.52 -1.29 7.88
CA ASN A 44 10.82 -1.46 8.55
C ASN A 44 12.03 -1.05 7.70
N GLN A 45 11.83 -0.65 6.43
CA GLN A 45 12.93 -0.17 5.61
C GLN A 45 13.42 1.20 6.06
N ARG A 46 14.71 1.46 5.83
CA ARG A 46 15.28 2.79 6.02
C ARG A 46 14.66 3.79 5.04
N GLY A 47 14.63 5.05 5.47
CA GLY A 47 14.14 6.16 4.67
C GLY A 47 13.39 7.21 5.47
N ASP A 48 13.28 8.39 4.88
CA ASP A 48 12.54 9.54 5.41
C ASP A 48 11.37 9.91 4.48
N LYS A 49 10.69 11.03 4.79
CA LYS A 49 9.51 11.53 4.04
C LYS A 49 8.43 10.46 3.81
N ARG A 50 8.18 9.67 4.86
CA ARG A 50 7.19 8.60 4.84
C ARG A 50 5.79 9.19 4.81
N ILE A 51 4.99 8.80 3.82
CA ILE A 51 3.60 9.24 3.67
C ILE A 51 2.78 8.02 3.26
N ALA A 52 1.59 7.89 3.85
CA ALA A 52 0.57 6.95 3.42
C ALA A 52 -0.60 7.75 2.89
N PHE A 53 -0.98 7.52 1.64
CA PHE A 53 -2.00 8.31 0.95
C PHE A 53 -2.92 7.43 0.11
N GLY A 54 -4.07 8.02 -0.26
CA GLY A 54 -5.11 7.35 -1.03
C GLY A 54 -5.57 6.08 -0.36
N ALA A 55 -5.81 6.10 0.95
CA ALA A 55 -6.25 4.91 1.66
C ALA A 55 -7.70 4.59 1.32
N LEU A 56 -7.97 3.31 1.04
CA LEU A 56 -9.31 2.74 0.96
C LEU A 56 -9.45 1.68 2.04
N SER A 57 -10.60 1.64 2.71
CA SER A 57 -10.95 0.60 3.69
C SER A 57 -12.38 0.12 3.48
N GLY A 58 -12.60 -1.17 3.68
CA GLY A 58 -13.92 -1.77 3.49
C GLY A 58 -13.87 -3.28 3.62
N ALA A 59 -14.82 -3.95 2.95
CA ALA A 59 -14.85 -5.40 2.85
C ALA A 59 -14.93 -5.83 1.38
N TYR A 60 -14.14 -6.85 1.02
CA TYR A 60 -14.16 -7.48 -0.30
C TYR A 60 -14.48 -8.97 -0.12
N ASN A 61 -15.63 -9.42 -0.64
CA ASN A 61 -16.14 -10.78 -0.42
C ASN A 61 -16.19 -11.18 1.08
N GLY A 62 -16.55 -10.23 1.94
CA GLY A 62 -16.62 -10.43 3.40
C GLY A 62 -15.27 -10.36 4.13
N LEU A 63 -14.15 -10.21 3.43
CA LEU A 63 -12.83 -10.01 4.04
C LEU A 63 -12.58 -8.51 4.28
N PRO A 64 -12.42 -8.06 5.55
CA PRO A 64 -12.04 -6.69 5.83
C PRO A 64 -10.65 -6.40 5.28
N PHE A 65 -10.50 -5.25 4.63
CA PHE A 65 -9.22 -4.86 4.06
C PHE A 65 -8.96 -3.36 4.16
N SER A 66 -7.70 -3.00 3.94
CA SER A 66 -7.27 -1.65 3.64
C SER A 66 -6.25 -1.67 2.50
N VAL A 67 -6.24 -0.67 1.62
CA VAL A 67 -5.22 -0.49 0.58
C VAL A 67 -4.80 0.96 0.51
N PHE A 68 -3.50 1.23 0.40
CA PHE A 68 -2.95 2.58 0.35
C PHE A 68 -1.61 2.59 -0.40
N ASP A 69 -1.19 3.76 -0.85
CA ASP A 69 0.17 3.94 -1.38
C ASP A 69 1.08 4.42 -0.25
N TYR A 70 2.23 3.76 -0.09
CA TYR A 70 3.29 4.12 0.83
C TYR A 70 4.43 4.77 0.07
N HIS A 71 4.55 6.08 0.23
CA HIS A 71 5.65 6.89 -0.29
C HIS A 71 6.78 6.95 0.73
N ARG A 72 8.00 6.71 0.28
CA ARG A 72 9.23 6.91 1.06
C ARG A 72 10.38 7.35 0.19
N ARG A 73 11.38 7.95 0.84
CA ARG A 73 12.69 8.21 0.26
C ARG A 73 13.73 7.30 0.94
N PRO A 74 14.21 6.22 0.28
CA PRO A 74 15.01 5.17 0.91
C PRO A 74 16.28 5.63 1.62
N THR A 75 17.08 6.53 1.03
CA THR A 75 18.20 7.30 1.64
C THR A 75 18.83 8.17 0.53
N VAL A 76 19.30 9.38 0.84
CA VAL A 76 20.15 10.17 -0.07
C VAL A 76 21.58 9.64 0.00
N THR A 77 22.03 8.87 -0.99
CA THR A 77 23.44 8.52 -1.12
C THR A 77 24.22 9.73 -1.61
N SER A 78 25.00 10.35 -0.72
CA SER A 78 26.01 11.32 -1.13
C SER A 78 27.16 10.55 -1.76
N VAL A 79 27.25 10.53 -3.09
CA VAL A 79 28.38 9.93 -3.78
C VAL A 79 29.49 10.96 -3.86
N HIS A 80 30.58 10.68 -3.15
CA HIS A 80 31.81 11.46 -3.29
C HIS A 80 32.52 11.01 -4.57
N THR A 81 32.41 11.79 -5.65
CA THR A 81 33.14 11.45 -6.88
C THR A 81 34.63 11.76 -6.68
N ARG A 82 35.43 10.71 -6.54
CA ARG A 82 36.88 10.77 -6.24
C ARG A 82 37.68 11.63 -7.24
N TRP A 83 37.18 11.77 -8.47
CA TRP A 83 37.82 12.54 -9.56
C TRP A 83 37.49 14.04 -9.54
N THR A 84 36.30 14.47 -9.09
CA THR A 84 35.94 15.91 -9.01
C THR A 84 36.06 16.49 -7.61
N ASN A 85 36.23 15.64 -6.59
CA ASN A 85 36.12 16.00 -5.18
C ASN A 85 34.77 16.66 -4.82
N LYS A 86 33.76 16.51 -5.69
CA LYS A 86 32.43 17.07 -5.52
C LYS A 86 31.53 15.98 -4.93
N LYS A 87 30.89 16.30 -3.81
CA LYS A 87 29.74 15.52 -3.33
C LYS A 87 28.60 15.77 -4.30
N VAL A 88 28.29 14.76 -5.09
CA VAL A 88 27.07 14.74 -5.88
C VAL A 88 26.09 13.89 -5.09
N ASN A 89 25.00 14.49 -4.64
CA ASN A 89 23.90 13.69 -4.10
C ASN A 89 23.34 12.91 -5.29
N GLU A 90 23.55 11.60 -5.27
CA GLU A 90 22.87 10.73 -6.22
C GLU A 90 21.37 10.79 -5.91
N LEU A 91 20.60 10.76 -6.99
CA LEU A 91 19.24 11.28 -7.10
C LEU A 91 18.34 10.96 -5.89
N ASP A 92 17.54 11.95 -5.50
CA ASP A 92 16.40 11.82 -4.58
C ASP A 92 15.44 10.76 -5.15
N THR A 93 15.73 9.49 -4.84
CA THR A 93 15.01 8.35 -5.39
C THR A 93 13.79 8.14 -4.52
N ILE A 94 12.63 8.38 -5.10
CA ILE A 94 11.35 8.17 -4.45
C ILE A 94 10.87 6.75 -4.76
N SER A 95 10.48 6.03 -3.72
CA SER A 95 9.83 4.73 -3.80
C SER A 95 8.39 4.90 -3.35
N ILE A 96 7.46 4.44 -4.18
CA ILE A 96 6.04 4.41 -3.84
C ILE A 96 5.56 2.99 -4.10
N ASP A 97 5.23 2.31 -3.03
CA ASP A 97 4.73 0.94 -3.03
C ASP A 97 3.24 0.95 -2.69
N THR A 98 2.46 0.07 -3.30
CA THR A 98 1.06 -0.11 -2.92
C THR A 98 1.00 -1.22 -1.89
N VAL A 99 0.32 -0.97 -0.77
CA VAL A 99 0.18 -1.89 0.35
C VAL A 99 -1.27 -2.30 0.47
N TRP A 100 -1.52 -3.60 0.51
CA TRP A 100 -2.81 -4.19 0.86
C TRP A 100 -2.69 -4.86 2.22
N VAL A 101 -3.67 -4.63 3.07
CA VAL A 101 -3.79 -5.27 4.37
C VAL A 101 -5.13 -5.98 4.42
N VAL A 102 -5.12 -7.28 4.66
CA VAL A 102 -6.33 -8.09 4.79
C VAL A 102 -6.40 -8.63 6.22
N THR A 103 -7.54 -8.44 6.88
CA THR A 103 -7.79 -9.04 8.20
C THR A 103 -8.08 -10.52 8.02
N LEU A 104 -7.30 -11.34 8.73
CA LEU A 104 -7.41 -12.80 8.72
C LEU A 104 -8.50 -13.27 9.70
N PRO A 105 -9.10 -14.45 9.47
CA PRO A 105 -10.12 -14.99 10.38
C PRO A 105 -9.53 -15.46 11.72
N ALA A 106 -8.22 -15.70 11.76
CA ALA A 106 -7.47 -16.09 12.94
C ALA A 106 -6.08 -15.44 12.88
N PRO A 107 -5.47 -15.15 14.05
CA PRO A 107 -4.09 -14.69 14.10
C PRO A 107 -3.16 -15.77 13.52
N MET A 108 -2.07 -15.34 12.89
CA MET A 108 -1.04 -16.20 12.32
C MET A 108 0.33 -15.86 12.92
N PRO A 109 1.26 -16.83 12.98
CA PRO A 109 2.64 -16.56 13.38
C PRO A 109 3.32 -15.59 12.40
N ASN A 110 4.36 -14.90 12.86
CA ASN A 110 5.16 -14.04 12.00
C ASN A 110 5.78 -14.89 10.87
N PHE A 111 5.54 -14.44 9.64
CA PHE A 111 6.07 -15.01 8.42
C PHE A 111 6.25 -13.88 7.42
N GLN A 112 7.35 -13.84 6.71
CA GLN A 112 7.62 -12.84 5.70
C GLN A 112 8.41 -13.42 4.54
N ILE A 113 7.92 -13.10 3.35
CA ILE A 113 8.47 -13.54 2.08
C ILE A 113 8.57 -12.37 1.13
N VAL A 114 9.66 -12.34 0.37
CA VAL A 114 9.95 -11.30 -0.61
C VAL A 114 10.29 -11.92 -1.95
N SER A 115 10.07 -11.13 -3.00
CA SER A 115 10.54 -11.42 -4.34
C SER A 115 12.07 -11.49 -4.39
N SER A 116 12.65 -12.58 -4.91
CA SER A 116 14.10 -12.66 -5.19
C SER A 116 14.51 -11.87 -6.43
N ILE A 117 13.55 -11.51 -7.28
CA ILE A 117 13.79 -10.88 -8.58
C ILE A 117 13.61 -9.36 -8.55
N GLU A 118 12.97 -8.83 -7.51
CA GLU A 118 12.80 -7.39 -7.33
C GLU A 118 13.92 -6.85 -6.45
N SER A 119 14.75 -5.97 -7.01
CA SER A 119 15.79 -5.25 -6.26
C SER A 119 15.25 -4.06 -5.45
N ALA A 120 13.93 -3.91 -5.35
CA ALA A 120 13.28 -2.82 -4.61
C ALA A 120 13.48 -2.94 -3.08
N TRP A 121 13.81 -4.13 -2.61
CA TRP A 121 13.85 -4.46 -1.19
C TRP A 121 15.28 -4.64 -0.69
N ASP A 122 15.71 -3.76 0.22
CA ASP A 122 16.94 -3.96 1.00
C ASP A 122 16.67 -5.00 2.09
N VAL A 123 17.19 -6.21 1.88
CA VAL A 123 16.95 -7.38 2.74
C VAL A 123 18.21 -8.03 3.28
N GLU A 124 19.39 -7.49 2.97
CA GLU A 124 20.70 -8.10 3.32
C GLU A 124 20.89 -8.28 4.83
N GLN A 125 20.23 -7.46 5.62
CA GLN A 125 20.29 -7.46 7.08
C GLN A 125 19.44 -8.57 7.74
N TYR A 126 18.54 -9.23 7.01
CA TYR A 126 17.66 -10.25 7.58
C TYR A 126 18.22 -11.66 7.41
N PRO A 127 18.01 -12.56 8.38
CA PRO A 127 18.30 -13.98 8.19
C PRO A 127 17.51 -14.52 6.99
N GLU A 128 18.18 -15.23 6.08
CA GLU A 128 17.58 -15.84 4.88
C GLU A 128 17.50 -17.37 5.02
N PRO A 129 16.51 -17.93 5.74
CA PRO A 129 16.34 -19.37 5.79
C PRO A 129 15.91 -19.91 4.43
N ALA A 130 16.69 -20.83 3.87
CA ALA A 130 16.34 -21.49 2.63
C ALA A 130 15.30 -22.59 2.86
N THR A 131 14.34 -22.73 1.95
CA THR A 131 13.46 -23.90 1.92
C THR A 131 14.14 -25.08 1.22
N ALA A 132 13.60 -26.30 1.36
CA ALA A 132 14.07 -27.45 0.61
C ALA A 132 13.77 -27.37 -0.92
N ASP A 133 12.84 -26.50 -1.35
CA ASP A 133 12.48 -26.33 -2.76
C ASP A 133 13.39 -25.30 -3.45
N ARG A 134 14.37 -25.80 -4.21
CA ARG A 134 15.27 -24.94 -5.00
C ARG A 134 14.56 -24.08 -6.04
N LYS A 135 13.45 -24.55 -6.62
CA LYS A 135 12.68 -23.75 -7.59
C LYS A 135 11.98 -22.60 -6.90
N PHE A 136 11.48 -22.82 -5.69
CA PHE A 136 10.91 -21.77 -4.85
C PHE A 136 11.95 -20.71 -4.49
N ASN A 137 13.10 -21.12 -3.96
CA ASN A 137 14.18 -20.21 -3.53
C ASN A 137 14.76 -19.35 -4.68
N ARG A 138 14.54 -19.74 -5.94
CA ARG A 138 14.92 -18.93 -7.12
C ARG A 138 14.07 -17.66 -7.26
N TRP A 139 12.80 -17.72 -6.86
CA TRP A 139 11.83 -16.64 -7.05
C TRP A 139 11.48 -15.92 -5.76
N TYR A 140 11.67 -16.59 -4.62
CA TYR A 140 11.29 -16.07 -3.31
C TYR A 140 12.42 -16.22 -2.31
N LYS A 141 12.52 -15.26 -1.40
CA LYS A 141 13.35 -15.31 -0.19
C LYS A 141 12.48 -15.19 1.03
N LEU A 142 12.75 -16.01 2.04
CA LEU A 142 12.20 -15.83 3.37
C LEU A 142 13.10 -14.87 4.14
N ILE A 143 12.49 -13.97 4.89
CA ILE A 143 13.20 -13.05 5.78
C ILE A 143 12.46 -12.96 7.10
N ASP A 144 13.19 -12.73 8.19
CA ASP A 144 12.61 -12.57 9.54
C ASP A 144 11.56 -13.66 9.90
N THR A 145 11.78 -14.88 9.44
CA THR A 145 10.83 -16.00 9.53
C THR A 145 11.49 -17.19 10.19
N ASP A 146 10.83 -17.80 11.18
CA ASP A 146 11.29 -19.07 11.74
C ASP A 146 11.17 -20.19 10.67
N PRO A 147 12.25 -20.95 10.37
CA PRO A 147 12.21 -22.03 9.39
C PRO A 147 11.10 -23.07 9.61
N ASN A 148 10.77 -23.38 10.86
CA ASN A 148 9.70 -24.33 11.19
C ASN A 148 8.32 -23.76 10.89
N ILE A 149 8.13 -22.45 11.11
CA ILE A 149 6.90 -21.76 10.71
C ILE A 149 6.81 -21.70 9.19
N ALA A 150 7.91 -21.40 8.50
CA ALA A 150 7.92 -21.35 7.04
C ALA A 150 7.48 -22.67 6.41
N VAL A 151 7.96 -23.82 6.91
CA VAL A 151 7.55 -25.14 6.41
C VAL A 151 6.05 -25.39 6.61
N GLN A 152 5.49 -24.91 7.72
CA GLN A 152 4.07 -25.09 8.02
C GLN A 152 3.19 -24.15 7.18
N VAL A 153 3.60 -22.90 6.97
CA VAL A 153 2.87 -21.90 6.17
C VAL A 153 2.95 -22.22 4.67
N LEU A 154 4.13 -22.59 4.17
CA LEU A 154 4.38 -22.89 2.75
C LEU A 154 3.96 -24.31 2.38
N THR A 155 2.68 -24.61 2.60
CA THR A 155 2.06 -25.85 2.11
C THR A 155 2.15 -25.92 0.58
N PRO A 156 2.09 -27.11 -0.03
CA PRO A 156 2.09 -27.25 -1.49
C PRO A 156 1.02 -26.39 -2.20
N GLN A 157 -0.15 -26.22 -1.57
CA GLN A 157 -1.25 -25.41 -2.07
C GLN A 157 -0.90 -23.91 -2.06
N VAL A 158 -0.35 -23.42 -0.94
CA VAL A 158 0.10 -22.02 -0.82
C VAL A 158 1.20 -21.74 -1.84
N ALA A 159 2.23 -22.58 -1.91
CA ALA A 159 3.35 -22.40 -2.84
C ALA A 159 2.90 -22.48 -4.32
N ALA A 160 1.94 -23.35 -4.65
CA ALA A 160 1.36 -23.42 -5.98
C ALA A 160 0.61 -22.13 -6.35
N LEU A 161 -0.26 -21.65 -5.45
CA LEU A 161 -1.03 -20.43 -5.65
C LEU A 161 -0.14 -19.19 -5.77
N MET A 162 0.88 -19.07 -4.92
CA MET A 162 1.85 -17.96 -5.02
C MET A 162 2.49 -17.89 -6.40
N ARG A 163 2.93 -19.04 -6.94
CA ARG A 163 3.54 -19.12 -8.27
C ARG A 163 2.56 -18.76 -9.39
N SER A 164 1.31 -19.25 -9.34
CA SER A 164 0.32 -18.97 -10.40
C SER A 164 -0.18 -17.53 -10.35
N SER A 165 -0.36 -16.97 -9.15
CA SER A 165 -0.93 -15.64 -8.92
C SER A 165 0.11 -14.52 -8.88
N LYS A 166 1.41 -14.88 -8.88
CA LYS A 166 2.55 -13.96 -8.78
C LYS A 166 2.50 -13.10 -7.52
N LEU A 167 2.13 -13.70 -6.39
CA LEU A 167 2.12 -13.02 -5.09
C LEU A 167 3.52 -13.09 -4.48
N HIS A 168 4.32 -12.04 -4.71
CA HIS A 168 5.76 -12.07 -4.43
C HIS A 168 6.15 -11.62 -3.03
N THR A 169 5.64 -10.47 -2.58
CA THR A 169 6.07 -9.85 -1.33
C THR A 169 4.91 -9.72 -0.38
N TRP A 170 4.93 -10.50 0.70
CA TRP A 170 3.88 -10.45 1.73
C TRP A 170 4.38 -10.92 3.10
N SER A 171 3.62 -10.57 4.13
CA SER A 171 3.88 -10.92 5.52
C SER A 171 2.60 -11.30 6.25
N LEU A 172 2.71 -12.16 7.25
CA LEU A 172 1.69 -12.43 8.27
C LEU A 172 2.13 -11.78 9.58
N VAL A 173 1.25 -10.96 10.16
CA VAL A 173 1.52 -10.26 11.42
C VAL A 173 0.25 -10.32 12.27
N GLY A 174 0.21 -11.26 13.21
CA GLY A 174 -0.99 -11.47 14.02
C GLY A 174 -2.20 -11.76 13.13
N ALA A 175 -3.28 -10.99 13.27
CA ALA A 175 -4.50 -11.18 12.48
C ALA A 175 -4.47 -10.47 11.11
N GLU A 176 -3.30 -10.08 10.60
CA GLU A 176 -3.20 -9.31 9.36
C GLU A 176 -2.25 -9.96 8.36
N LEU A 177 -2.70 -10.01 7.10
CA LEU A 177 -1.89 -10.31 5.92
C LEU A 177 -1.54 -8.98 5.26
N VAL A 178 -0.25 -8.66 5.21
CA VAL A 178 0.28 -7.45 4.55
C VAL A 178 0.92 -7.87 3.23
N TYR A 179 0.35 -7.43 2.10
CA TYR A 179 0.90 -7.65 0.76
C TYR A 179 1.37 -6.33 0.18
N VAL A 180 2.51 -6.36 -0.52
CA VAL A 180 3.17 -5.17 -1.02
C VAL A 180 3.55 -5.38 -2.48
N GLU A 181 3.28 -4.38 -3.31
CA GLU A 181 3.67 -4.39 -4.71
C GLU A 181 4.31 -3.06 -5.09
N ASN A 182 5.43 -3.10 -5.80
CA ASN A 182 6.01 -1.93 -6.42
C ASN A 182 5.41 -1.77 -7.83
N PRO A 183 4.56 -0.76 -8.10
CA PRO A 183 3.91 -0.63 -9.39
C PRO A 183 4.92 -0.24 -10.48
N THR A 184 5.21 -1.15 -11.41
CA THR A 184 6.16 -0.97 -12.52
C THR A 184 5.86 0.27 -13.37
N PHE A 185 4.58 0.62 -13.54
CA PHE A 185 4.12 1.77 -14.34
C PHE A 185 3.67 2.96 -13.49
N GLY A 186 4.25 3.10 -12.30
CA GLY A 186 4.19 4.32 -11.52
C GLY A 186 2.87 4.62 -10.82
N ARG A 187 1.84 3.75 -10.89
CA ARG A 187 0.71 3.72 -9.93
C ARG A 187 -0.11 2.44 -10.12
N THR A 188 -0.78 2.00 -9.05
CA THR A 188 -1.75 0.91 -9.12
C THR A 188 -3.10 1.46 -9.56
N LYS A 189 -3.69 0.88 -10.62
CA LYS A 189 -5.01 1.30 -11.13
C LYS A 189 -6.13 0.68 -10.30
N PRO A 190 -7.36 1.22 -10.35
CA PRO A 190 -8.51 0.63 -9.66
C PRO A 190 -8.75 -0.85 -9.98
N ASP A 191 -8.63 -1.24 -11.25
CA ASP A 191 -8.79 -2.65 -11.66
C ASP A 191 -7.71 -3.55 -11.04
N ASP A 192 -6.49 -3.05 -10.90
CA ASP A 192 -5.39 -3.79 -10.27
C ASP A 192 -5.66 -4.00 -8.76
N ILE A 193 -6.28 -3.02 -8.09
CA ILE A 193 -6.70 -3.16 -6.69
C ILE A 193 -7.66 -4.33 -6.53
N LEU A 194 -8.70 -4.39 -7.38
CA LEU A 194 -9.70 -5.47 -7.34
C LEU A 194 -9.09 -6.83 -7.69
N ALA A 195 -8.25 -6.88 -8.73
CA ALA A 195 -7.58 -8.10 -9.13
C ALA A 195 -6.68 -8.64 -8.02
N THR A 196 -5.93 -7.77 -7.35
CA THR A 196 -5.07 -8.14 -6.22
C THR A 196 -5.88 -8.58 -5.01
N LEU A 197 -6.98 -7.90 -4.65
CA LEU A 197 -7.89 -8.35 -3.58
C LEU A 197 -8.46 -9.74 -3.87
N GLY A 198 -8.82 -10.03 -5.12
CA GLY A 198 -9.24 -11.37 -5.55
C GLY A 198 -8.18 -12.44 -5.31
N LYS A 199 -6.92 -12.17 -5.66
CA LYS A 199 -5.79 -13.09 -5.40
C LYS A 199 -5.52 -13.26 -3.90
N LEU A 200 -5.61 -12.18 -3.12
CA LEU A 200 -5.42 -12.24 -1.67
C LEU A 200 -6.53 -13.04 -1.00
N GLY A 201 -7.79 -12.91 -1.44
CA GLY A 201 -8.88 -13.75 -0.96
C GLY A 201 -8.65 -15.24 -1.24
N GLN A 202 -8.11 -15.58 -2.42
CA GLN A 202 -7.69 -16.96 -2.72
C GLN A 202 -6.51 -17.42 -1.84
N LEU A 203 -5.57 -16.53 -1.52
CA LEU A 203 -4.46 -16.87 -0.62
C LEU A 203 -4.98 -17.18 0.79
N VAL A 204 -5.83 -16.30 1.33
CA VAL A 204 -6.43 -16.48 2.66
C VAL A 204 -7.19 -17.79 2.78
N SER A 205 -7.88 -18.24 1.73
CA SER A 205 -8.65 -19.50 1.76
C SER A 205 -7.79 -20.76 1.80
N VAL A 206 -6.51 -20.68 1.41
CA VAL A 206 -5.56 -21.82 1.45
C VAL A 206 -4.53 -21.70 2.58
N LEU A 207 -4.54 -20.61 3.34
CA LEU A 207 -3.63 -20.44 4.48
C LEU A 207 -3.95 -21.47 5.59
N PRO A 208 -2.93 -22.05 6.23
CA PRO A 208 -3.11 -22.99 7.34
C PRO A 208 -3.45 -22.25 8.64
N LEU A 209 -4.66 -21.69 8.73
CA LEU A 209 -5.10 -20.82 9.84
C LEU A 209 -5.07 -21.50 11.23
N HIS A 210 -5.02 -22.83 11.28
CA HIS A 210 -4.87 -23.58 12.53
C HIS A 210 -3.52 -23.34 13.23
N LEU A 211 -2.50 -22.84 12.52
CA LEU A 211 -1.19 -22.50 13.09
C LEU A 211 -1.24 -21.34 14.08
N GLY A 212 -2.30 -20.52 14.02
CA GLY A 212 -2.53 -19.41 14.94
C GLY A 212 -2.71 -19.80 16.40
N GLY A 213 -2.91 -21.09 16.70
CA GLY A 213 -3.16 -21.59 18.06
C GLY A 213 -4.45 -21.06 18.70
N GLY A 214 -5.19 -20.18 18.03
CA GLY A 214 -6.40 -19.58 18.55
C GLY A 214 -7.60 -20.51 18.37
N GLN A 215 -8.30 -20.79 19.46
CA GLN A 215 -9.76 -20.95 19.36
C GLN A 215 -10.30 -19.82 18.47
N PRO A 216 -11.28 -20.10 17.57
CA PRO A 216 -11.86 -19.07 16.72
C PRO A 216 -12.16 -17.83 17.57
N ALA A 217 -11.76 -16.65 17.08
CA ALA A 217 -11.97 -15.39 17.79
C ALA A 217 -13.40 -15.40 18.34
N ALA A 218 -13.54 -15.34 19.67
CA ALA A 218 -14.85 -15.37 20.29
C ALA A 218 -15.70 -14.29 19.60
N PRO A 219 -16.97 -14.59 19.23
CA PRO A 219 -17.81 -13.61 18.57
C PRO A 219 -17.73 -12.29 19.36
N PRO A 220 -17.59 -11.14 18.68
CA PRO A 220 -17.42 -9.86 19.35
C PRO A 220 -18.46 -9.78 20.47
N PRO A 221 -18.06 -9.42 21.70
CA PRO A 221 -19.00 -9.38 22.81
C PRO A 221 -20.19 -8.56 22.35
N GLN A 222 -21.37 -9.19 22.32
CA GLN A 222 -22.59 -8.44 22.04
C GLN A 222 -22.57 -7.23 22.96
N PRO A 223 -22.81 -6.02 22.45
CA PRO A 223 -22.71 -4.81 23.24
C PRO A 223 -23.51 -5.04 24.52
N GLN A 224 -22.80 -5.24 25.63
CA GLN A 224 -23.43 -5.39 26.92
C GLN A 224 -24.23 -4.12 27.07
N GLN A 225 -25.56 -4.26 27.05
CA GLN A 225 -26.46 -3.18 27.41
C GLN A 225 -26.09 -2.85 28.85
N TYR A 226 -25.20 -1.87 29.00
CA TYR A 226 -24.89 -1.31 30.29
C TYR A 226 -26.22 -0.84 30.86
N PRO A 227 -26.62 -1.33 32.05
CA PRO A 227 -27.80 -0.79 32.70
C PRO A 227 -27.60 0.72 32.83
N PRO A 228 -28.64 1.53 32.55
CA PRO A 228 -28.53 2.97 32.64
C PRO A 228 -27.97 3.33 34.02
N PRO A 229 -26.99 4.24 34.11
CA PRO A 229 -26.39 4.61 35.38
C PRO A 229 -27.50 5.09 36.33
N PRO A 230 -27.51 4.64 37.60
CA PRO A 230 -28.48 5.11 38.57
C PRO A 230 -28.37 6.62 38.70
N TYR A 231 -29.52 7.30 38.58
CA TYR A 231 -29.61 8.75 38.76
C TYR A 231 -28.93 9.16 40.08
N PRO A 232 -28.06 10.19 40.07
CA PRO A 232 -27.46 10.66 41.30
C PRO A 232 -28.56 11.17 42.25
N PRO A 233 -28.47 10.89 43.56
CA PRO A 233 -29.44 11.37 44.53
C PRO A 233 -29.46 12.89 44.53
N GLN A 234 -30.64 13.46 44.27
CA GLN A 234 -30.92 14.89 44.42
C GLN A 234 -30.71 15.26 45.89
N ASN A 235 -29.61 15.94 46.18
CA ASN A 235 -29.31 16.48 47.49
C ASN A 235 -30.08 17.81 47.65
N PRO A 236 -31.04 17.93 48.58
CA PRO A 236 -31.78 19.16 48.78
C PRO A 236 -30.98 20.11 49.69
N GLY A 237 -30.67 21.31 49.19
CA GLY A 237 -30.50 22.47 50.08
C GLY A 237 -29.08 22.93 50.38
N TYR A 238 -28.30 23.30 49.36
CA TYR A 238 -27.26 24.32 49.54
C TYR A 238 -27.41 25.39 48.46
N PRO A 239 -27.54 26.69 48.82
CA PRO A 239 -27.47 27.78 47.86
C PRO A 239 -26.04 27.84 47.30
N GLN A 240 -25.84 27.31 46.08
CA GLN A 240 -24.63 27.56 45.33
C GLN A 240 -24.57 29.04 44.92
N GLN A 241 -23.73 29.80 45.62
CA GLN A 241 -23.17 31.02 45.07
C GLN A 241 -22.16 30.62 43.99
N TYR A 242 -22.60 30.67 42.74
CA TYR A 242 -21.70 30.57 41.60
C TYR A 242 -20.78 31.79 41.57
N PRO A 243 -19.44 31.62 41.52
CA PRO A 243 -18.55 32.71 41.20
C PRO A 243 -18.88 33.22 39.78
N PRO A 244 -18.88 34.54 39.54
CA PRO A 244 -19.12 35.09 38.22
C PRO A 244 -18.08 34.54 37.23
N PRO A 245 -18.49 34.17 36.01
CA PRO A 245 -17.57 33.67 35.01
C PRO A 245 -16.49 34.73 34.70
N PRO A 246 -15.23 34.33 34.52
CA PRO A 246 -14.19 35.25 34.07
C PRO A 246 -14.61 35.85 32.72
N GLN A 247 -14.76 37.17 32.68
CA GLN A 247 -14.90 37.93 31.44
C GLN A 247 -13.59 37.84 30.68
N TYR A 248 -13.47 36.81 29.84
CA TYR A 248 -12.47 36.81 28.78
C TYR A 248 -12.87 37.91 27.79
N GLY A 249 -12.10 39.00 27.81
CA GLY A 249 -12.23 40.10 26.86
C GLY A 249 -12.25 39.56 25.45
N GLN A 250 -13.32 39.86 24.72
CA GLN A 250 -13.41 39.53 23.31
C GLN A 250 -12.28 40.27 22.57
N PRO A 251 -11.50 39.58 21.72
CA PRO A 251 -10.60 40.28 20.81
C PRO A 251 -11.43 41.21 19.91
N PRO A 252 -10.95 42.45 19.66
CA PRO A 252 -11.67 43.41 18.84
C PRO A 252 -11.89 42.82 17.45
N TYR A 253 -13.15 42.84 17.01
CA TYR A 253 -13.54 42.48 15.66
C TYR A 253 -12.76 43.36 14.66
N PRO A 254 -12.16 42.77 13.61
CA PRO A 254 -11.59 43.56 12.52
C PRO A 254 -12.71 44.38 11.86
N PRO A 255 -12.42 45.62 11.44
CA PRO A 255 -13.40 46.49 10.80
C PRO A 255 -13.96 45.81 9.55
N GLN A 256 -15.29 45.69 9.48
CA GLN A 256 -15.98 45.21 8.30
C GLN A 256 -15.69 46.17 7.14
N GLN A 257 -14.97 45.68 6.14
CA GLN A 257 -14.84 46.37 4.88
C GLN A 257 -16.17 46.31 4.11
N PRO A 258 -16.60 47.40 3.46
CA PRO A 258 -17.78 47.42 2.61
C PRO A 258 -17.73 46.32 1.56
N GLY A 259 -18.85 45.59 1.46
CA GLY A 259 -18.99 44.41 0.61
C GLY A 259 -18.61 44.66 -0.83
N TYR A 260 -17.56 43.98 -1.28
CA TYR A 260 -17.33 43.73 -2.68
C TYR A 260 -18.24 42.56 -3.12
N PRO A 261 -19.00 42.69 -4.21
CA PRO A 261 -19.74 41.58 -4.77
C PRO A 261 -18.77 40.43 -5.10
N PRO A 262 -19.17 39.17 -4.87
CA PRO A 262 -18.32 38.02 -5.16
C PRO A 262 -17.95 38.05 -6.65
N PRO A 263 -16.65 37.92 -6.99
CA PRO A 263 -16.24 37.82 -8.38
C PRO A 263 -16.91 36.59 -9.00
N PRO A 264 -17.42 36.69 -10.23
CA PRO A 264 -17.95 35.53 -10.93
C PRO A 264 -16.83 34.51 -11.07
N TYR A 265 -17.01 33.34 -10.45
CA TYR A 265 -16.09 32.22 -10.63
C TYR A 265 -16.06 31.87 -12.12
N PRO A 266 -14.92 32.01 -12.81
CA PRO A 266 -14.81 31.54 -14.17
C PRO A 266 -14.97 30.02 -14.14
N GLN A 267 -16.00 29.52 -14.82
CA GLN A 267 -16.08 28.09 -15.07
C GLN A 267 -14.82 27.67 -15.83
N PRO A 268 -14.10 26.64 -15.35
CA PRO A 268 -12.98 26.11 -16.09
C PRO A 268 -13.51 25.51 -17.40
N GLN A 269 -13.32 26.25 -18.50
CA GLN A 269 -13.38 25.69 -19.83
C GLN A 269 -12.16 24.79 -19.98
N TYR A 270 -12.35 23.51 -19.64
CA TYR A 270 -11.38 22.48 -19.98
C TYR A 270 -11.27 22.44 -21.50
N PRO A 271 -10.09 22.73 -22.09
CA PRO A 271 -9.89 22.54 -23.51
C PRO A 271 -10.11 21.05 -23.82
N GLN A 272 -11.11 20.76 -24.64
CA GLN A 272 -11.31 19.45 -25.24
C GLN A 272 -9.98 19.04 -25.90
N PRO A 273 -9.36 17.92 -25.51
CA PRO A 273 -8.18 17.43 -26.20
C PRO A 273 -8.60 17.07 -27.64
N GLN A 274 -8.17 17.89 -28.60
CA GLN A 274 -8.12 17.49 -30.01
C GLN A 274 -7.05 16.40 -30.11
N TYR A 275 -7.48 15.15 -30.01
CA TYR A 275 -6.64 14.02 -30.35
C TYR A 275 -6.28 14.13 -31.83
N PRO A 276 -5.00 14.25 -32.21
CA PRO A 276 -4.60 14.12 -33.59
C PRO A 276 -4.99 12.72 -34.07
N GLN A 277 -5.81 12.68 -35.12
CA GLN A 277 -6.12 11.46 -35.87
C GLN A 277 -4.80 10.78 -36.26
N PRO A 278 -4.57 9.50 -35.90
CA PRO A 278 -3.42 8.76 -36.36
C PRO A 278 -3.46 8.64 -37.89
N GLY A 279 -2.63 9.43 -38.56
CA GLY A 279 -2.34 9.22 -39.97
C GLY A 279 -1.63 7.88 -40.11
N TYR A 280 -2.34 6.89 -40.66
CA TYR A 280 -1.75 5.62 -41.04
C TYR A 280 -0.63 5.87 -42.07
N PRO A 281 0.64 5.49 -41.80
CA PRO A 281 1.67 5.53 -42.82
C PRO A 281 1.30 4.54 -43.93
N PRO A 282 1.52 4.89 -45.21
CA PRO A 282 1.27 3.99 -46.32
C PRO A 282 2.12 2.72 -46.16
N GLN A 283 1.44 1.58 -46.27
CA GLN A 283 1.97 0.24 -46.12
C GLN A 283 2.87 -0.09 -47.34
N GLY A 284 4.13 0.33 -47.27
CA GLY A 284 5.17 -0.07 -48.20
C GLY A 284 5.65 -1.48 -47.86
N TYR A 285 5.27 -2.47 -48.67
CA TYR A 285 5.82 -3.81 -48.60
C TYR A 285 7.31 -3.79 -48.97
N PRO A 286 8.23 -4.22 -48.09
CA PRO A 286 9.62 -4.44 -48.49
C PRO A 286 9.70 -5.67 -49.42
N PRO A 287 10.55 -5.62 -50.47
CA PRO A 287 10.76 -6.77 -51.34
C PRO A 287 11.40 -7.94 -50.58
N PRO A 288 11.09 -9.19 -50.94
CA PRO A 288 11.65 -10.38 -50.31
C PRO A 288 13.16 -10.46 -50.56
N GLY A 289 13.93 -10.39 -49.48
CA GLY A 289 15.37 -10.65 -49.50
C GLY A 289 15.68 -12.14 -49.67
N PRO A 290 16.85 -12.48 -50.26
CA PRO A 290 17.22 -13.87 -50.54
C PRO A 290 17.49 -14.67 -49.26
N TYR A 291 16.85 -15.83 -49.17
CA TYR A 291 17.05 -16.84 -48.13
C TYR A 291 18.50 -17.34 -48.15
N GLY A 292 19.27 -17.00 -47.11
CA GLY A 292 20.52 -17.66 -46.77
C GLY A 292 20.27 -18.82 -45.80
N PRO A 293 21.01 -19.95 -45.91
CA PRO A 293 20.87 -21.08 -44.99
C PRO A 293 21.35 -20.72 -43.57
N PRO A 294 20.76 -21.32 -42.52
CA PRO A 294 21.10 -21.04 -41.14
C PRO A 294 22.53 -21.50 -40.78
N PRO A 295 23.25 -20.76 -39.92
CA PRO A 295 24.56 -21.16 -39.43
C PRO A 295 24.48 -22.45 -38.62
N GLY A 296 25.31 -23.43 -39.01
CA GLY A 296 25.47 -24.71 -38.34
C GLY A 296 26.04 -24.58 -36.93
N TYR A 297 25.54 -25.41 -36.02
CA TYR A 297 26.05 -25.56 -34.67
C TYR A 297 27.44 -26.24 -34.68
N PRO A 298 28.38 -25.80 -33.84
CA PRO A 298 29.65 -26.50 -33.66
C PRO A 298 29.47 -27.81 -32.87
N PRO A 299 30.26 -28.86 -33.16
CA PRO A 299 30.18 -30.15 -32.49
C PRO A 299 30.67 -30.08 -31.04
N ARG A 300 29.93 -30.72 -30.13
CA ARG A 300 30.39 -31.04 -28.78
C ARG A 300 31.41 -32.18 -28.85
N GLY A 301 32.64 -31.90 -28.44
CA GLY A 301 33.67 -32.91 -28.20
C GLY A 301 33.34 -33.74 -26.95
N TYR A 302 33.73 -35.01 -27.03
CA TYR A 302 33.78 -36.00 -25.95
C TYR A 302 34.90 -35.70 -24.96
#